data_AF-A0A0K8V066-F1
#
_entry.id   AF-A0A0K8V066-F1
#
_cell.length_a   1.000
_cell.length_b   1.000
_cell.length_c   1.000
_cell.angle_alpha   90.00
_cell.angle_beta   90.00
_cell.angle_gamma   90.00
#
_symmetry.space_group_name_H-M   'P 1'
#
loop_
_entity.id
_entity.type
_entity.pdbx_description
1 polymer ?
#
loop_
_entity_poly.entity_id
_entity_poly.type
_entity_poly.pdbx_seq_one_letter_code
_entity_poly.pdbx_strand_id
1 'polypeptide(L)'
;MVNQYGQSQHDHLYPKDFLKRAIVDERLYYEDGVLFQVIKDFVARIMYGGDIDYHRKSIELSHNAYSFLEGFLSRSSYVAGEELSLADISINTTLITLHKLVTIEERRYPKICAWMQRMRGELPEYEEINEQGAQQLYLRFQHALEENMTKHT
;
A
#
# COMPACT_ATOMS: atom_id res chain seq x y z
N MET A 1 -17.32 6.48 -7.97
CA MET A 1 -17.42 5.43 -9.01
C MET A 1 -18.29 4.25 -8.58
N VAL A 2 -17.97 3.48 -7.53
CA VAL A 2 -18.79 2.30 -7.13
C VAL A 2 -20.25 2.65 -6.84
N ASN A 3 -20.53 3.73 -6.11
CA ASN A 3 -21.91 4.15 -5.82
C ASN A 3 -22.76 4.46 -7.07
N GLN A 4 -22.13 4.77 -8.21
CA GLN A 4 -22.82 5.19 -9.44
C GLN A 4 -22.80 4.10 -10.52
N TYR A 5 -21.70 3.35 -10.61
CA TYR A 5 -21.46 2.37 -11.69
C TYR A 5 -21.36 0.93 -11.19
N GLY A 6 -21.28 0.72 -9.88
CA GLY A 6 -21.25 -0.62 -9.29
C GLY A 6 -22.57 -1.34 -9.51
N GLN A 7 -22.48 -2.57 -10.01
CA GLN A 7 -23.63 -3.48 -10.06
C GLN A 7 -23.85 -4.12 -8.68
N SER A 8 -25.03 -4.69 -8.42
CA SER A 8 -25.40 -5.22 -7.09
C SER A 8 -24.44 -6.29 -6.56
N GLN A 9 -23.84 -7.10 -7.43
CA GLN A 9 -22.82 -8.07 -7.02
C GLN A 9 -21.51 -7.44 -6.53
N HIS A 10 -21.33 -6.13 -6.71
CA HIS A 10 -20.17 -5.35 -6.26
C HIS A 10 -20.49 -4.46 -5.06
N ASP A 11 -21.69 -4.56 -4.46
CA ASP A 11 -22.07 -3.75 -3.30
C ASP A 11 -21.10 -3.96 -2.11
N HIS A 12 -20.43 -5.12 -2.03
CA HIS A 12 -19.39 -5.41 -1.05
C HIS A 12 -18.16 -4.49 -1.17
N LEU A 13 -17.86 -3.97 -2.36
CA LEU A 13 -16.72 -3.06 -2.57
C LEU A 13 -16.89 -1.75 -1.79
N TYR A 14 -18.11 -1.24 -1.69
CA TYR A 14 -18.41 -0.05 -0.90
C TYR A 14 -19.82 -0.14 -0.27
N PRO A 15 -19.94 -0.88 0.86
CA PRO A 15 -21.22 -1.27 1.44
C PRO A 15 -22.14 -0.09 1.71
N LYS A 16 -23.46 -0.25 1.57
CA LYS A 16 -24.44 0.79 1.91
C LYS A 16 -24.77 0.84 3.40
N ASP A 17 -24.52 -0.26 4.12
CA ASP A 17 -24.63 -0.29 5.58
C ASP A 17 -23.63 0.70 6.21
N PHE A 18 -24.14 1.55 7.09
CA PHE A 18 -23.36 2.67 7.64
C PHE A 18 -22.15 2.21 8.46
N LEU A 19 -22.29 1.13 9.24
CA LEU A 19 -21.21 0.67 10.10
C LEU A 19 -20.11 0.00 9.28
N LYS A 20 -20.49 -0.85 8.31
CA LYS A 20 -19.52 -1.44 7.37
C LYS A 20 -18.81 -0.36 6.55
N ARG A 21 -19.56 0.64 6.05
CA ARG A 21 -18.98 1.75 5.30
C ARG A 21 -18.00 2.56 6.13
N ALA A 22 -18.33 2.85 7.39
CA ALA A 22 -17.44 3.58 8.28
C ALA A 22 -16.09 2.86 8.47
N ILE A 23 -16.07 1.52 8.53
CA ILE A 23 -14.83 0.74 8.59
C ILE A 23 -14.06 0.88 7.27
N VAL A 24 -14.71 0.75 6.12
CA VAL A 24 -14.06 0.94 4.81
C VAL A 24 -13.44 2.34 4.70
N ASP A 25 -14.19 3.38 5.09
CA ASP A 25 -13.72 4.77 5.09
C ASP A 25 -12.54 4.96 6.05
N GLU A 26 -12.58 4.39 7.26
CA GLU A 26 -11.46 4.42 8.22
C GLU A 26 -10.18 3.82 7.61
N ARG A 27 -10.31 2.70 6.89
CA ARG A 27 -9.17 2.05 6.21
C ARG A 27 -8.65 2.88 5.04
N LEU A 28 -9.51 3.57 4.30
CA LEU A 28 -9.11 4.52 3.25
C LEU A 28 -8.39 5.75 3.83
N TYR A 29 -8.82 6.26 4.99
CA TYR A 29 -8.09 7.34 5.69
C TYR A 29 -6.73 6.86 6.22
N TYR A 30 -6.64 5.62 6.69
CA TYR A 30 -5.35 5.00 7.00
C TYR A 30 -4.45 4.90 5.75
N GLU A 31 -5.02 4.53 4.61
CA GLU A 31 -4.26 4.40 3.36
C GLU A 31 -3.64 5.74 2.95
N ASP A 32 -4.44 6.81 2.83
CA ASP A 32 -3.93 8.14 2.45
C ASP A 32 -3.07 8.78 3.55
N GLY A 33 -3.55 8.74 4.80
CA GLY A 33 -2.98 9.49 5.92
C GLY A 33 -1.77 8.82 6.58
N VAL A 34 -1.60 7.51 6.42
CA VAL A 34 -0.50 6.76 7.02
C VAL A 34 0.34 6.09 5.95
N LEU A 35 -0.24 5.19 5.16
CA LEU A 35 0.53 4.33 4.26
C LEU A 35 1.15 5.11 3.10
N PHE A 36 0.33 5.89 2.38
CA PHE A 36 0.77 6.68 1.22
C PHE A 36 1.72 7.82 1.62
N GLN A 37 1.57 8.40 2.81
CA GLN A 37 2.50 9.43 3.30
C GLN A 37 3.94 8.91 3.43
N VAL A 38 4.14 7.61 3.71
CA VAL A 38 5.49 7.03 3.74
C VAL A 38 6.14 7.08 2.36
N ILE A 39 5.40 6.70 1.31
CA ILE A 39 5.92 6.78 -0.08
C ILE A 39 6.19 8.23 -0.46
N LYS A 40 5.30 9.16 -0.11
CA LYS A 40 5.51 10.59 -0.37
C LYS A 40 6.78 11.13 0.29
N ASP A 41 7.07 10.70 1.53
CA ASP A 41 8.31 11.09 2.22
C ASP A 41 9.55 10.54 1.51
N PHE A 42 9.52 9.28 1.05
CA PHE A 42 10.60 8.74 0.20
C PHE A 42 10.78 9.54 -1.10
N VAL A 43 9.69 9.87 -1.80
CA VAL A 43 9.73 10.68 -3.02
C VAL A 43 10.36 12.05 -2.73
N ALA A 44 9.88 12.73 -1.69
CA ALA A 44 10.35 14.06 -1.34
C ALA A 44 11.85 14.07 -1.01
N ARG A 45 12.32 13.08 -0.25
CA ARG A 45 13.72 12.96 0.19
C ARG A 45 14.68 12.55 -0.92
N ILE A 46 14.37 11.47 -1.63
CA ILE A 46 15.30 10.86 -2.58
C ILE A 46 15.21 11.56 -3.93
N MET A 47 14.01 11.67 -4.50
CA MET A 47 13.85 12.18 -5.86
C MET A 47 14.00 13.70 -5.96
N TYR A 48 13.65 14.43 -4.89
CA TYR A 48 13.67 15.89 -4.89
C TYR A 48 14.63 16.50 -3.87
N GLY A 49 14.95 15.78 -2.78
CA GLY A 49 15.75 16.28 -1.67
C GLY A 49 17.25 15.98 -1.77
N GLY A 50 17.64 15.00 -2.58
CA GLY A 50 19.05 14.64 -2.76
C GLY A 50 19.61 13.67 -1.73
N ASP A 51 18.76 12.99 -0.94
CA ASP A 51 19.19 11.97 0.03
C ASP A 51 19.90 10.81 -0.70
N ILE A 52 21.02 10.34 -0.12
CA ILE A 52 21.87 9.27 -0.68
C ILE A 52 21.57 7.89 -0.09
N ASP A 53 20.72 7.83 0.91
CA ASP A 53 20.27 6.61 1.57
C ASP A 53 18.80 6.72 1.97
N TYR A 54 18.24 5.61 2.45
CA TYR A 54 16.89 5.59 2.99
C TYR A 54 16.91 6.12 4.42
N HIS A 55 16.33 7.30 4.60
CA HIS A 55 16.29 7.94 5.91
C HIS A 55 15.65 7.03 6.97
N ARG A 56 16.33 6.89 8.12
CA ARG A 56 15.92 5.98 9.21
C ARG A 56 14.47 6.18 9.64
N LYS A 57 13.98 7.42 9.70
CA LYS A 57 12.59 7.70 10.10
C LYS A 57 11.59 7.16 9.09
N SER A 58 11.89 7.21 7.79
CA SER A 58 11.02 6.71 6.73
C SER A 58 10.88 5.18 6.85
N ILE A 59 11.99 4.48 7.13
CA ILE A 59 11.99 3.03 7.41
C ILE A 59 11.16 2.69 8.65
N GLU A 60 11.32 3.44 9.75
CA GLU A 60 10.53 3.26 10.97
C GLU A 60 9.03 3.45 10.70
N LEU A 61 8.67 4.49 9.94
CA LEU A 61 7.29 4.75 9.55
C LEU A 61 6.71 3.64 8.65
N SER A 62 7.51 3.04 7.75
CA SER A 62 7.10 1.85 6.99
C SER A 62 6.71 0.71 7.91
N HIS A 63 7.56 0.39 8.90
CA HIS A 63 7.26 -0.70 9.85
C HIS A 63 6.06 -0.40 10.76
N ASN A 64 5.83 0.87 11.11
CA ASN A 64 4.65 1.27 11.85
C ASN A 64 3.38 1.06 11.01
N ALA A 65 3.39 1.49 9.73
CA ALA A 65 2.29 1.23 8.80
C ALA A 65 2.03 -0.28 8.66
N TYR A 66 3.06 -1.09 8.43
CA TYR A 66 2.90 -2.56 8.38
C TYR A 66 2.29 -3.13 9.65
N SER A 67 2.65 -2.60 10.83
CA SER A 67 2.10 -3.07 12.10
C SER A 67 0.61 -2.76 12.25
N PHE A 68 0.14 -1.59 11.78
CA PHE A 68 -1.29 -1.27 11.73
C PHE A 68 -2.04 -2.20 10.77
N LEU A 69 -1.49 -2.40 9.57
CA LEU A 69 -2.11 -3.25 8.55
C LEU A 69 -2.17 -4.73 8.97
N GLU A 70 -1.10 -5.27 9.56
CA GLU A 70 -1.08 -6.61 10.17
C GLU A 70 -2.14 -6.72 11.26
N GLY A 71 -2.36 -5.64 12.02
CA GLY A 71 -3.43 -5.52 13.01
C GLY A 71 -4.83 -5.60 12.41
N PHE A 72 -5.09 -4.94 11.27
CA PHE A 72 -6.38 -5.05 10.58
C PHE A 72 -6.62 -6.49 10.10
N LEU A 73 -5.63 -7.06 9.42
CA LEU A 73 -5.68 -8.43 8.89
C LEU A 73 -5.66 -9.51 9.98
N SER A 74 -5.39 -9.13 11.23
CA SER A 74 -5.50 -10.06 12.36
C SER A 74 -6.93 -10.37 12.78
N ARG A 75 -7.89 -9.52 12.38
CA ARG A 75 -9.28 -9.58 12.83
C ARG A 75 -10.21 -10.19 11.80
N SER A 76 -9.82 -10.18 10.53
CA SER A 76 -10.65 -10.59 9.40
C SER A 76 -9.81 -10.92 8.17
N SER A 77 -10.44 -11.55 7.18
CA SER A 77 -9.77 -11.98 5.95
C SER A 77 -9.27 -10.81 5.07
N TYR A 78 -10.00 -9.71 5.06
CA TYR A 78 -9.71 -8.46 4.35
C TYR A 78 -9.58 -7.30 5.34
N VAL A 79 -9.05 -6.16 4.90
CA VAL A 79 -8.71 -5.03 5.78
C VAL A 79 -9.93 -4.38 6.44
N ALA A 80 -11.12 -4.56 5.85
CA ALA A 80 -12.38 -3.98 6.31
C ALA A 80 -13.47 -5.02 6.64
N GLY A 81 -13.13 -6.31 6.69
CA GLY A 81 -14.09 -7.38 7.01
C GLY A 81 -13.80 -8.70 6.29
N GLU A 82 -14.85 -9.47 6.03
CA GLU A 82 -14.76 -10.81 5.41
C GLU A 82 -14.89 -10.81 3.89
N GLU A 83 -15.14 -9.65 3.28
CA GLU A 83 -15.27 -9.50 1.83
C GLU A 83 -14.32 -8.43 1.32
N LEU A 84 -13.86 -8.59 0.08
CA LEU A 84 -13.04 -7.62 -0.63
C LEU A 84 -13.73 -6.24 -0.65
N SER A 85 -12.99 -5.18 -0.32
CA SER A 85 -13.51 -3.82 -0.35
C SER A 85 -12.64 -2.87 -1.17
N LEU A 86 -13.11 -1.65 -1.44
CA LEU A 86 -12.30 -0.58 -2.01
C LEU A 86 -11.05 -0.27 -1.15
N ALA A 87 -11.13 -0.46 0.17
CA ALA A 87 -9.99 -0.25 1.04
C ALA A 87 -8.88 -1.26 0.76
N ASP A 88 -9.21 -2.53 0.48
CA ASP A 88 -8.20 -3.54 0.12
C ASP A 88 -7.49 -3.18 -1.18
N ILE A 89 -8.24 -2.72 -2.18
CA ILE A 89 -7.70 -2.29 -3.47
C ILE A 89 -6.75 -1.10 -3.28
N SER A 90 -7.19 -0.04 -2.57
CA SER A 90 -6.37 1.16 -2.33
C SER A 90 -5.11 0.85 -1.53
N ILE A 91 -5.24 0.07 -0.45
CA ILE A 91 -4.09 -0.28 0.39
C ILE A 91 -3.11 -1.14 -0.40
N ASN A 92 -3.59 -2.09 -1.20
CA ASN A 92 -2.74 -2.99 -1.94
C ASN A 92 -1.89 -2.24 -2.97
N THR A 93 -2.47 -1.30 -3.72
CA THR A 93 -1.73 -0.53 -4.73
C THR A 93 -0.54 0.23 -4.14
N THR A 94 -0.77 0.95 -3.04
CA THR A 94 0.30 1.63 -2.31
C THR A 94 1.30 0.64 -1.70
N LEU A 95 0.82 -0.45 -1.10
CA LEU A 95 1.67 -1.40 -0.36
C LEU A 95 2.69 -2.11 -1.25
N ILE A 96 2.35 -2.47 -2.50
CA ILE A 96 3.31 -3.14 -3.40
C ILE A 96 4.52 -2.25 -3.66
N THR A 97 4.30 -0.95 -3.88
CA THR A 97 5.39 0.00 -4.06
C THR A 97 6.24 0.10 -2.79
N LEU A 98 5.59 0.26 -1.63
CA LEU A 98 6.32 0.36 -0.37
C LEU A 98 7.10 -0.91 -0.04
N HIS A 99 6.57 -2.10 -0.38
CA HIS A 99 7.26 -3.39 -0.23
C HIS A 99 8.57 -3.47 -1.03
N LYS A 100 8.65 -2.83 -2.20
CA LYS A 100 9.88 -2.76 -2.99
C LYS A 100 10.93 -1.85 -2.35
N LEU A 101 10.50 -0.80 -1.65
CA LEU A 101 11.40 0.13 -0.94
C LEU A 101 11.84 -0.42 0.42
N VAL A 102 10.90 -0.93 1.20
CA VAL A 102 11.15 -1.55 2.51
C VAL A 102 10.48 -2.91 2.48
N THR A 103 11.28 -3.98 2.45
CA THR A 103 10.74 -5.32 2.29
C THR A 103 9.85 -5.71 3.47
N ILE A 104 8.68 -6.27 3.16
CA ILE A 104 7.78 -6.86 4.14
C ILE A 104 8.29 -8.27 4.42
N GLU A 105 8.79 -8.48 5.64
CA GLU A 105 9.33 -9.76 6.07
C GLU A 105 8.20 -10.69 6.54
N GLU A 106 8.01 -11.84 5.88
CA GLU A 106 6.96 -12.80 6.22
C GLU A 106 7.01 -13.28 7.67
N ARG A 107 8.21 -13.42 8.25
CA ARG A 107 8.38 -13.80 9.66
C ARG A 107 7.75 -12.79 10.63
N ARG A 108 7.66 -11.52 10.24
CA ARG A 108 7.16 -10.42 11.05
C ARG A 108 5.73 -10.03 10.69
N TYR A 109 5.37 -10.15 9.43
CA TYR A 109 4.08 -9.71 8.88
C TYR A 109 3.41 -10.82 8.03
N PRO A 110 3.19 -12.02 8.60
CA PRO A 110 2.68 -13.16 7.84
C PRO A 110 1.28 -12.91 7.26
N LYS A 111 0.43 -12.14 7.94
CA LYS A 111 -0.94 -11.89 7.46
C LYS A 111 -0.95 -10.93 6.29
N ILE A 112 -0.09 -9.92 6.31
CA ILE A 112 0.12 -9.07 5.14
C ILE A 112 0.59 -9.90 3.95
N CYS A 113 1.59 -10.78 4.11
CA CYS A 113 2.08 -11.61 3.01
C CYS A 113 0.98 -12.52 2.42
N ALA A 114 0.23 -13.21 3.28
CA ALA A 114 -0.88 -14.05 2.85
C ALA A 114 -1.99 -13.25 2.15
N TRP A 115 -2.33 -12.07 2.68
CA TRP A 115 -3.31 -11.17 2.08
C TRP A 115 -2.83 -10.63 0.73
N MET A 116 -1.56 -10.22 0.59
CA MET A 116 -1.00 -9.78 -0.70
C MET A 116 -1.06 -10.88 -1.77
N GLN A 117 -0.82 -12.13 -1.40
CA GLN A 117 -0.98 -13.27 -2.32
C GLN A 117 -2.44 -13.45 -2.75
N ARG A 118 -3.39 -13.32 -1.82
CA ARG A 118 -4.83 -13.35 -2.13
C ARG A 118 -5.20 -12.23 -3.10
N MET A 119 -4.79 -11.00 -2.83
CA MET A 119 -5.08 -9.84 -3.68
C MET A 119 -4.54 -10.03 -5.10
N ARG A 120 -3.34 -10.60 -5.26
CA ARG A 120 -2.79 -10.94 -6.58
C ARG A 120 -3.67 -11.93 -7.36
N GLY A 121 -4.30 -12.89 -6.68
CA GLY A 121 -5.17 -13.89 -7.30
C GLY A 121 -6.59 -13.41 -7.60
N GLU A 122 -7.09 -12.42 -6.84
CA GLU A 122 -8.47 -11.94 -6.95
C GLU A 122 -8.63 -10.71 -7.84
N LEU A 123 -7.62 -9.84 -7.90
CA LEU A 123 -7.71 -8.61 -8.68
C LEU A 123 -7.41 -8.87 -10.17
N PRO A 124 -8.26 -8.38 -11.09
CA PRO A 124 -8.05 -8.55 -12.52
C PRO A 124 -6.81 -7.77 -12.97
N GLU A 125 -6.04 -8.36 -13.90
CA GLU A 125 -4.92 -7.69 -14.57
C GLU A 125 -3.90 -7.06 -13.59
N TYR A 126 -3.75 -7.65 -12.39
CA TYR A 126 -2.96 -7.12 -11.27
C TYR A 126 -1.53 -6.72 -11.67
N GLU A 127 -0.88 -7.57 -12.46
CA GLU A 127 0.50 -7.35 -12.88
C GLU A 127 0.62 -6.15 -13.82
N GLU A 128 -0.25 -6.07 -14.83
CA GLU A 128 -0.25 -5.02 -15.85
C GLU A 128 -0.67 -3.66 -15.27
N ILE A 129 -1.72 -3.65 -14.44
CA ILE A 129 -2.31 -2.40 -13.95
C ILE A 129 -1.48 -1.79 -12.81
N ASN A 130 -0.91 -2.62 -11.93
CA ASN A 130 -0.38 -2.13 -10.66
C ASN A 130 1.09 -2.54 -10.43
N GLU A 131 1.44 -3.82 -10.60
CA GLU A 131 2.81 -4.27 -10.31
C GLU A 131 3.86 -3.64 -11.25
N GLN A 132 3.52 -3.50 -12.54
CA GLN A 132 4.38 -2.82 -13.50
C GLN A 132 4.62 -1.36 -13.09
N GLY A 133 3.57 -0.63 -12.71
CA GLY A 133 3.68 0.75 -12.23
C GLY A 133 4.55 0.87 -10.98
N ALA A 134 4.33 -0.01 -10.01
CA ALA A 134 5.15 -0.08 -8.79
C ALA A 134 6.63 -0.38 -9.10
N GLN A 135 6.89 -1.26 -10.06
CA GLN A 135 8.25 -1.57 -10.52
C GLN A 135 8.91 -0.36 -11.18
N GLN A 136 8.20 0.35 -12.07
CA GLN A 136 8.75 1.54 -12.72
C GLN A 136 9.06 2.66 -11.72
N LEU A 137 8.20 2.87 -10.73
CA LEU A 137 8.45 3.85 -9.67
C LEU A 137 9.66 3.43 -8.80
N TYR A 138 9.79 2.15 -8.45
CA TYR A 138 10.96 1.64 -7.74
C TYR A 138 12.27 1.86 -8.51
N LEU A 139 12.30 1.60 -9.82
CA LEU A 139 13.47 1.86 -10.66
C LEU A 139 13.84 3.36 -10.67
N ARG A 140 12.84 4.26 -10.68
CA ARG A 140 13.08 5.71 -10.56
C ARG A 140 13.72 6.09 -9.23
N PHE A 141 13.31 5.44 -8.13
CA PHE A 141 13.95 5.65 -6.83
C PHE A 141 15.41 5.22 -6.84
N GLN A 142 15.71 4.03 -7.38
CA GLN A 142 17.09 3.53 -7.47
C GLN A 142 17.97 4.47 -8.29
N HIS A 143 17.46 4.92 -9.44
CA HIS A 143 18.18 5.86 -10.29
C HIS A 143 18.46 7.20 -9.60
N ALA A 144 17.45 7.78 -8.93
CA ALA A 144 17.63 9.03 -8.18
C ALA A 144 18.66 8.87 -7.05
N LEU A 145 18.66 7.73 -6.35
CA LEU A 145 19.64 7.44 -5.30
C LEU A 145 21.08 7.39 -5.87
N GLU A 146 21.26 6.73 -7.01
CA GLU A 146 22.55 6.67 -7.74
C GLU A 146 23.02 8.06 -8.16
N GLU A 147 22.13 8.87 -8.74
CA GLU A 147 22.43 10.26 -9.10
C GLU A 147 22.81 11.11 -7.88
N ASN A 148 22.14 10.92 -6.74
CA ASN A 148 22.46 11.65 -5.53
C ASN A 148 23.84 11.26 -5.01
N MET A 149 24.16 9.96 -4.95
CA MET A 149 25.47 9.47 -4.50
C MET A 149 26.63 10.02 -5.34
N THR A 150 26.45 10.09 -6.66
CA THR A 150 27.49 10.62 -7.57
C THR A 150 27.73 12.11 -7.42
N LYS A 151 26.71 12.91 -7.07
CA LYS A 151 26.84 14.36 -6.83
C LYS A 151 27.58 14.71 -5.53
N HIS A 152 27.65 13.77 -4.59
CA HIS A 152 28.28 13.94 -3.27
C HIS A 152 29.66 13.28 -3.16
N THR A 153 30.21 12.78 -4.27
CA THR A 153 31.59 12.27 -4.37
C THR A 153 32.50 13.31 -5.01
#